data_AF-Q8L7C7-F1
#
_entry.id   AF-Q8L7C7-F1
#
_cell.length_a   1.000
_cell.length_b   1.000
_cell.length_c   1.000
_cell.angle_alpha   90.00
_cell.angle_beta   90.00
_cell.angle_gamma   90.00
#
_symmetry.space_group_name_H-M   'P 1'
#
loop_
_entity.id
_entity.type
_entity.pdbx_description
1 polymer ?
#
loop_
_entity_poly.entity_id
_entity_poly.type
_entity_poly.pdbx_seq_one_letter_code
_entity_poly.pdbx_strand_id
1 'polypeptide(L)'
;MTIDVTSCEVLKYLEIVWDSLTTSDILELQKVAFLPAANGTRLVGASSLFVRLPINLSPFAFELPSLYLPFLNILKDLGLNDVLSVAAAKDILSKLQKLCGYRRLNPNELRAVMEILHFLCDEINTTKPPEINTIKSDVIVPDDGCRLVHALSCVYVDSFGSRYVRYIDTARLRLVHPLLPERICLDLGVRKLSDVVIEELENAEHIETLDNIGSISLKAVRRKLQSETFQAALWTVSRQATTVDDLSFEVMQHSLQSAAEKIGFVRNIYTRFLLLPNSVDVTFVAKESMIPEWENESHHRTMYFINRHRTSILVSEPPGYISFLDVMATVVSEVLGFPTSLPIGSLFSCPEGSETEITAYLRLCSYSLTNTGTADSSVGQEIMPQDAVQVQLHPLRPFYKGEIVAWKIKQGDKLRYGRVPEDVRPSAGQALYRLKVEMTPGETGLLLSSQVFSFRGTSIENEGPSTLPEVLPAVSDKKSQEISESSRTNKTSSSQPVNEMQLGRVTAKELVEAVHEMLSAAGINMELENQSLLQRTLTLQEELKDSKVAFLLEQERAEASMKEAETAKSQWLCQICQTKEVEVTIVPCGHVLCRHCSTSVSRCPFCRLQVNRTIRIFRP
;
A
#
# COMPACT_ATOMS: atom_id res chain seq x y z
N MET A 1 -29.21 7.20 0.31
CA MET A 1 -28.28 8.32 0.03
C MET A 1 -26.87 7.84 0.31
N THR A 2 -25.89 8.26 -0.48
CA THR A 2 -24.47 7.95 -0.22
C THR A 2 -23.89 8.93 0.80
N ILE A 3 -22.85 8.51 1.53
CA ILE A 3 -22.17 9.32 2.56
C ILE A 3 -21.61 10.62 1.95
N ASP A 4 -21.16 10.57 0.70
CA ASP A 4 -20.64 11.74 -0.02
C ASP A 4 -21.74 12.80 -0.25
N VAL A 5 -22.96 12.37 -0.60
CA VAL A 5 -24.09 13.28 -0.82
C VAL A 5 -24.52 13.94 0.49
N THR A 6 -24.57 13.18 1.59
CA THR A 6 -24.91 13.76 2.90
C THR A 6 -23.88 14.77 3.36
N SER A 7 -22.59 14.51 3.13
CA SER A 7 -21.50 15.42 3.50
C SER A 7 -21.54 16.71 2.68
N CYS A 8 -21.89 16.62 1.39
CA CYS A 8 -22.14 17.80 0.56
C CYS A 8 -23.32 18.65 1.05
N GLU A 9 -24.43 18.04 1.47
CA GLU A 9 -25.55 18.80 2.03
C GLU A 9 -25.18 19.51 3.33
N VAL A 10 -24.34 18.89 4.18
CA VAL A 10 -23.78 19.55 5.37
C VAL A 10 -22.92 20.76 4.98
N LEU A 11 -22.03 20.62 3.99
CA LEU A 11 -21.20 21.73 3.52
C LEU A 11 -22.02 22.88 2.91
N LYS A 12 -23.08 22.57 2.15
CA LYS A 12 -24.00 23.61 1.64
C LYS A 12 -24.70 24.35 2.76
N TYR A 13 -25.10 23.64 3.82
CA TYR A 13 -25.69 24.28 4.99
C TYR A 13 -24.67 25.18 5.70
N LEU A 14 -23.44 24.68 5.91
CA LEU A 14 -22.36 25.45 6.51
C LEU A 14 -22.04 26.71 5.69
N GLU A 15 -22.06 26.65 4.36
CA GLU A 15 -21.85 27.81 3.50
C GLU A 15 -22.88 28.93 3.70
N ILE A 16 -24.14 28.58 3.99
CA ILE A 16 -25.20 29.56 4.26
C ILE A 16 -25.00 30.23 5.64
N VAL A 17 -24.47 29.49 6.61
CA VAL A 17 -24.37 29.92 8.01
C VAL A 17 -22.97 30.43 8.38
N TRP A 18 -21.97 30.26 7.50
CA TRP A 18 -20.54 30.45 7.81
C TRP A 18 -20.23 31.82 8.43
N ASP A 19 -20.72 32.90 7.82
CA ASP A 19 -20.49 34.27 8.27
C ASP A 19 -21.13 34.60 9.63
N SER A 20 -22.05 33.76 10.11
CA SER A 20 -22.72 33.92 11.40
C SER A 20 -22.10 33.12 12.54
N LEU A 21 -21.13 32.24 12.26
CA LEU A 21 -20.45 31.42 13.25
C LEU A 21 -19.40 32.22 14.03
N THR A 22 -19.27 31.94 15.32
CA THR A 22 -18.21 32.53 16.13
C THR A 22 -16.88 31.80 15.92
N THR A 23 -15.77 32.43 16.29
CA THR A 23 -14.45 31.79 16.26
C THR A 23 -14.38 30.54 17.15
N SER A 24 -15.16 30.48 18.23
CA SER A 24 -15.28 29.29 19.07
C SER A 24 -15.98 28.15 18.34
N ASP A 25 -17.04 28.44 17.56
CA ASP A 25 -17.77 27.43 16.81
C ASP A 25 -16.88 26.83 15.71
N ILE A 26 -16.08 27.65 15.04
CA ILE A 26 -15.12 27.20 14.01
C ILE A 26 -14.06 26.27 14.64
N LEU A 27 -13.54 26.58 15.83
CA LEU A 27 -12.58 25.72 16.53
C LEU A 27 -13.16 24.36 16.93
N GLU A 28 -14.45 24.30 17.30
CA GLU A 28 -15.11 23.02 17.56
C GLU A 28 -15.36 22.25 16.26
N LEU A 29 -15.78 22.93 15.18
CA LEU A 29 -15.96 22.30 13.88
C LEU A 29 -14.66 21.73 13.30
N GLN A 30 -13.52 22.38 13.53
CA GLN A 30 -12.20 21.89 13.12
C GLN A 30 -11.85 20.50 13.73
N LYS A 31 -12.42 20.16 14.90
CA LYS A 31 -12.19 18.87 15.56
C LYS A 31 -13.09 17.76 15.01
N VAL A 32 -14.13 18.09 14.24
CA VAL A 32 -15.13 17.12 13.79
C VAL A 32 -14.67 16.44 12.51
N ALA A 33 -14.56 15.11 12.58
CA ALA A 33 -14.33 14.27 11.41
C ALA A 33 -15.68 13.94 10.72
N PHE A 34 -16.05 14.70 9.69
CA PHE A 34 -17.31 14.49 8.95
C PHE A 34 -17.11 14.39 7.43
N LEU A 35 -15.89 14.59 6.91
CA LEU A 35 -15.62 14.52 5.48
C LEU A 35 -15.19 13.10 5.10
N PRO A 36 -15.87 12.43 4.15
CA PRO A 36 -15.50 11.10 3.75
C PRO A 36 -14.23 11.13 2.89
N ALA A 37 -13.28 10.25 3.24
CA ALA A 37 -12.00 10.06 2.56
C ALA A 37 -11.73 8.56 2.30
N ALA A 38 -10.67 8.26 1.54
CA ALA A 38 -10.28 6.91 1.14
C ALA A 38 -11.47 6.07 0.65
N ASN A 39 -12.11 6.52 -0.41
CA ASN A 39 -13.25 5.85 -1.01
C ASN A 39 -14.45 5.63 -0.04
N GLY A 40 -14.63 6.54 0.94
CA GLY A 40 -15.73 6.49 1.92
C GLY A 40 -15.51 5.50 3.06
N THR A 41 -14.29 5.00 3.24
CA THR A 41 -13.94 4.10 4.35
C THR A 41 -13.77 4.81 5.69
N ARG A 42 -13.49 6.11 5.67
CA ARG A 42 -13.21 6.91 6.86
C ARG A 42 -13.85 8.28 6.74
N LEU A 43 -14.26 8.82 7.87
CA LEU A 43 -14.53 10.24 8.04
C LEU A 43 -13.28 10.89 8.63
N VAL A 44 -12.90 12.05 8.10
CA VAL A 44 -11.70 12.78 8.51
C VAL A 44 -12.03 14.26 8.71
N GLY A 45 -11.24 14.94 9.54
CA GLY A 45 -11.22 16.39 9.62
C GLY A 45 -10.59 17.04 8.38
N ALA A 46 -10.87 18.32 8.15
CA ALA A 46 -10.30 19.06 7.02
C ALA A 46 -8.77 19.19 7.10
N SER A 47 -8.19 19.16 8.30
CA SER A 47 -6.74 19.16 8.55
C SER A 47 -5.99 17.97 7.93
N SER A 48 -6.69 16.86 7.69
CA SER A 48 -6.13 15.65 7.08
C SER A 48 -6.32 15.62 5.56
N LEU A 49 -6.91 16.67 4.97
CA LEU A 49 -7.14 16.81 3.53
C LEU A 49 -6.15 17.76 2.88
N PHE A 50 -5.83 17.49 1.63
CA PHE A 50 -4.95 18.27 0.78
C PHE A 50 -5.61 18.57 -0.55
N VAL A 51 -5.53 19.80 -1.05
CA VAL A 51 -6.03 20.15 -2.39
C VAL A 51 -5.30 19.35 -3.48
N ARG A 52 -3.98 19.21 -3.33
CA ARG A 52 -3.17 18.29 -4.15
C ARG A 52 -2.22 17.50 -3.28
N LEU A 53 -2.26 16.18 -3.40
CA LEU A 53 -1.38 15.29 -2.66
C LEU A 53 -0.56 14.45 -3.65
N PRO A 54 0.76 14.70 -3.80
CA PRO A 54 1.58 14.03 -4.81
C PRO A 54 1.85 12.55 -4.50
N ILE A 55 1.75 12.16 -3.23
CA ILE A 55 2.09 10.83 -2.73
C ILE A 55 0.90 10.21 -1.98
N ASN A 56 0.78 8.89 -1.99
CA ASN A 56 -0.34 8.22 -1.31
C ASN A 56 -0.06 8.08 0.21
N LEU A 57 -0.57 9.03 1.00
CA LEU A 57 -0.46 9.03 2.46
C LEU A 57 -1.57 8.29 3.20
N SER A 58 -2.41 7.52 2.49
CA SER A 58 -3.44 6.72 3.14
C SER A 58 -2.78 5.71 4.12
N PRO A 59 -3.17 5.69 5.40
CA PRO A 59 -4.49 6.11 5.88
C PRO A 59 -4.50 7.41 6.71
N PHE A 60 -3.47 8.25 6.58
CA PHE A 60 -3.25 9.43 7.43
C PHE A 60 -3.72 10.74 6.79
N ALA A 61 -3.47 10.90 5.50
CA ALA A 61 -3.83 12.10 4.76
C ALA A 61 -4.35 11.73 3.36
N PHE A 62 -5.25 12.56 2.85
CA PHE A 62 -5.98 12.27 1.62
C PHE A 62 -6.07 13.49 0.71
N GLU A 63 -6.09 13.24 -0.59
CA GLU A 63 -6.41 14.26 -1.57
C GLU A 63 -7.91 14.59 -1.52
N LEU A 64 -8.24 15.87 -1.67
CA LEU A 64 -9.59 16.39 -1.62
C LEU A 64 -10.41 15.85 -2.81
N PRO A 65 -11.51 15.12 -2.57
CA PRO A 65 -12.42 14.71 -3.64
C PRO A 65 -12.95 15.91 -4.45
N SER A 66 -13.05 15.75 -5.76
CA SER A 66 -13.50 16.80 -6.69
C SER A 66 -14.89 17.37 -6.34
N LEU A 67 -15.74 16.55 -5.73
CA LEU A 67 -17.07 16.91 -5.25
C LEU A 67 -17.06 18.04 -4.21
N TYR A 68 -15.95 18.19 -3.46
CA TYR A 68 -15.81 19.19 -2.39
C TYR A 68 -15.09 20.45 -2.82
N LEU A 69 -14.59 20.52 -4.07
CA LEU A 69 -13.93 21.72 -4.62
C LEU A 69 -14.77 23.01 -4.55
N PRO A 70 -16.12 22.99 -4.65
CA PRO A 70 -16.90 24.21 -4.48
C PRO A 70 -16.76 24.86 -3.10
N PHE A 71 -16.43 24.08 -2.06
CA PHE A 71 -16.43 24.52 -0.66
C PHE A 71 -15.02 24.87 -0.13
N LEU A 72 -14.07 25.17 -1.02
CA LEU A 72 -12.66 25.39 -0.66
C LEU A 72 -12.44 26.46 0.41
N ASN A 73 -13.20 27.56 0.39
CA ASN A 73 -13.02 28.65 1.35
C ASN A 73 -13.28 28.18 2.79
N ILE A 74 -14.43 27.52 2.98
CA ILE A 74 -14.85 26.94 4.26
C ILE A 74 -13.85 25.87 4.71
N LEU A 75 -13.44 25.00 3.79
CA LEU A 75 -12.52 23.93 4.11
C LEU A 75 -11.13 24.46 4.49
N LYS A 76 -10.66 25.56 3.88
CA LYS A 76 -9.41 26.24 4.28
C LYS A 76 -9.51 26.80 5.69
N ASP A 77 -10.62 27.44 6.04
CA ASP A 77 -10.87 27.91 7.40
C ASP A 77 -10.94 26.76 8.42
N LEU A 78 -11.37 25.56 7.98
CA LEU A 78 -11.37 24.33 8.78
C LEU A 78 -10.01 23.60 8.82
N GLY A 79 -8.99 24.09 8.11
CA GLY A 79 -7.62 23.53 8.16
C GLY A 79 -7.18 22.73 6.93
N LEU A 80 -7.90 22.80 5.81
CA LEU A 80 -7.48 22.19 4.54
C LEU A 80 -6.12 22.71 4.08
N ASN A 81 -5.22 21.79 3.74
CA ASN A 81 -3.89 22.12 3.25
C ASN A 81 -3.88 22.25 1.72
N ASP A 82 -3.07 23.16 1.17
CA ASP A 82 -2.93 23.29 -0.29
C ASP A 82 -2.09 22.14 -0.88
N VAL A 83 -0.81 22.04 -0.47
CA VAL A 83 0.15 21.01 -0.91
C VAL A 83 0.94 20.52 0.29
N LEU A 84 1.32 19.24 0.28
CA LEU A 84 2.21 18.67 1.30
C LEU A 84 3.54 19.42 1.34
N SER A 85 3.87 19.98 2.51
CA SER A 85 5.16 20.64 2.77
C SER A 85 6.06 19.79 3.67
N VAL A 86 7.36 20.07 3.69
CA VAL A 86 8.32 19.41 4.59
C VAL A 86 7.93 19.59 6.06
N ALA A 87 7.43 20.77 6.44
CA ALA A 87 6.96 21.02 7.81
C ALA A 87 5.72 20.19 8.15
N ALA A 88 4.74 20.11 7.24
CA ALA A 88 3.54 19.31 7.43
C ALA A 88 3.87 17.81 7.51
N ALA A 89 4.78 17.30 6.66
CA ALA A 89 5.26 15.93 6.70
C ALA A 89 5.91 15.57 8.05
N LYS A 90 6.76 16.46 8.60
CA LYS A 90 7.36 16.28 9.93
C LYS A 90 6.32 16.30 11.05
N ASP A 91 5.35 17.20 10.98
CA ASP A 91 4.27 17.29 11.96
C ASP A 91 3.38 16.02 11.94
N ILE A 92 3.07 15.49 10.75
CA ILE A 92 2.37 14.20 10.60
C ILE A 92 3.15 13.08 11.29
N LEU A 93 4.46 12.94 11.01
CA LEU A 93 5.28 11.90 11.66
C LEU A 93 5.34 12.08 13.19
N SER A 94 5.44 13.31 13.67
CA SER A 94 5.48 13.64 15.10
C SER A 94 4.16 13.33 15.80
N LYS A 95 3.03 13.68 15.19
CA LYS A 95 1.70 13.32 15.67
C LYS A 95 1.52 11.80 15.69
N LEU A 96 1.93 11.11 14.62
CA LEU A 96 1.87 9.65 14.53
C LEU A 96 2.71 8.97 15.61
N GLN A 97 3.92 9.43 15.88
CA GLN A 97 4.74 8.88 16.95
C GLN A 97 4.07 9.05 18.32
N LYS A 98 3.46 10.22 18.59
CA LYS A 98 2.72 10.48 19.84
C LYS A 98 1.49 9.58 19.99
N LEU A 99 0.73 9.39 18.90
CA LEU A 99 -0.50 8.60 18.88
C LEU A 99 -0.23 7.09 18.93
N CYS A 100 0.76 6.62 18.16
CA CYS A 100 1.13 5.22 18.12
C CYS A 100 1.94 4.82 19.37
N GLY A 101 2.66 5.76 20.00
CA GLY A 101 3.61 5.46 21.06
C GLY A 101 4.61 4.39 20.60
N TYR A 102 4.68 3.27 21.32
CA TYR A 102 5.52 2.11 20.97
C TYR A 102 4.75 0.99 20.25
N ARG A 103 3.55 1.27 19.73
CA ARG A 103 2.77 0.30 18.95
C ARG A 103 3.42 0.06 17.58
N ARG A 104 3.34 -1.19 17.12
CA ARG A 104 3.72 -1.61 15.76
C ARG A 104 2.75 -1.04 14.72
N LEU A 105 3.28 -0.34 13.72
CA LEU A 105 2.54 0.12 12.56
C LEU A 105 2.02 -1.07 11.75
N ASN A 106 0.79 -0.96 11.24
CA ASN A 106 0.29 -1.92 10.28
C ASN A 106 0.95 -1.72 8.88
N PRO A 107 0.80 -2.66 7.93
CA PRO A 107 1.42 -2.54 6.61
C PRO A 107 1.07 -1.26 5.84
N ASN A 108 -0.18 -0.78 5.93
CA ASN A 108 -0.61 0.45 5.26
C ASN A 108 0.00 1.70 5.89
N GLU A 109 0.08 1.72 7.22
CA GLU A 109 0.71 2.79 8.00
C GLU A 109 2.21 2.85 7.73
N LEU A 110 2.89 1.70 7.73
CA LEU A 110 4.31 1.60 7.41
C LEU A 110 4.60 2.10 5.99
N ARG A 111 3.80 1.68 5.00
CA ARG A 111 3.90 2.17 3.62
C ARG A 111 3.78 3.69 3.56
N ALA A 112 2.76 4.27 4.21
CA ALA A 112 2.57 5.72 4.22
C ALA A 112 3.74 6.45 4.91
N VAL A 113 4.30 5.90 6.01
CA VAL A 113 5.52 6.44 6.64
C VAL A 113 6.70 6.41 5.68
N MET A 114 6.92 5.31 4.95
CA MET A 114 7.99 5.22 3.96
C MET A 114 7.83 6.28 2.87
N GLU A 115 6.63 6.49 2.33
CA GLU A 115 6.35 7.54 1.34
C GLU A 115 6.69 8.94 1.88
N ILE A 116 6.36 9.22 3.14
CA ILE A 116 6.72 10.50 3.78
C ILE A 116 8.24 10.67 3.84
N LEU A 117 8.98 9.62 4.21
CA LEU A 117 10.44 9.68 4.31
C LEU A 117 11.11 9.89 2.94
N HIS A 118 10.62 9.23 1.89
CA HIS A 118 11.08 9.46 0.52
C HIS A 118 10.85 10.92 0.11
N PHE A 119 9.64 11.44 0.32
CA PHE A 119 9.31 12.83 0.02
C PHE A 119 10.18 13.84 0.79
N LEU A 120 10.43 13.60 2.08
CA LEU A 120 11.30 14.46 2.88
C LEU A 120 12.72 14.52 2.30
N CYS A 121 13.31 13.38 1.95
CA CYS A 121 14.66 13.30 1.40
C CYS A 121 14.75 13.90 -0.02
N ASP A 122 13.76 13.71 -0.87
CA ASP A 122 13.77 14.29 -2.22
C ASP A 122 13.71 15.82 -2.18
N GLU A 123 12.86 16.41 -1.33
CA GLU A 123 12.76 17.87 -1.15
C GLU A 123 13.99 18.49 -0.47
N ILE A 124 14.65 17.76 0.44
CA ILE A 124 15.91 18.20 1.07
C ILE A 124 17.03 18.30 0.01
N ASN A 125 17.04 17.40 -0.98
CA ASN A 125 18.07 17.38 -2.01
C ASN A 125 17.86 18.46 -3.10
N THR A 126 16.62 18.94 -3.29
CA THR A 126 16.30 20.00 -4.27
C THR A 126 16.46 21.41 -3.71
N THR A 127 16.26 21.60 -2.40
CA THR A 127 16.48 22.89 -1.73
C THR A 127 17.95 23.03 -1.31
N LYS A 128 18.62 24.12 -1.72
CA LYS A 128 20.02 24.45 -1.33
C LYS A 128 20.24 24.14 0.16
N PRO A 129 21.40 23.56 0.56
CA PRO A 129 21.59 22.92 1.86
C PRO A 129 21.16 23.89 2.97
N PRO A 130 20.00 23.69 3.62
CA PRO A 130 19.69 24.40 4.85
C PRO A 130 20.72 23.99 5.89
N GLU A 131 20.96 24.83 6.90
CA GLU A 131 21.87 24.52 8.00
C GLU A 131 21.62 23.09 8.51
N ILE A 132 22.54 22.19 8.18
CA ILE A 132 22.44 20.73 8.27
C ILE A 132 22.11 20.23 9.70
N ASN A 133 22.27 21.11 10.69
CA ASN A 133 22.11 20.80 12.11
C ASN A 133 20.66 20.87 12.61
N THR A 134 19.77 21.63 11.98
CA THR A 134 18.38 21.81 12.47
C THR A 134 17.46 20.66 12.04
N ILE A 135 17.85 19.89 11.01
CA ILE A 135 17.05 18.78 10.47
C ILE A 135 17.38 17.46 11.16
N LYS A 136 18.62 17.23 11.59
CA LYS A 136 19.10 15.91 12.05
C LYS A 136 18.59 15.47 13.42
N SER A 137 18.12 16.38 14.27
CA SER A 137 17.87 16.07 15.69
C SER A 137 16.47 15.52 15.99
N ASP A 138 15.48 15.68 15.10
CA ASP A 138 14.08 15.37 15.42
C ASP A 138 13.33 14.57 14.34
N VAL A 139 14.05 13.88 13.46
CA VAL A 139 13.43 13.01 12.46
C VAL A 139 13.04 11.67 13.07
N ILE A 140 11.85 11.21 12.72
CA ILE A 140 11.27 9.95 13.15
C ILE A 140 11.35 8.95 12.02
N VAL A 141 11.83 7.74 12.31
CA VAL A 141 11.95 6.61 11.37
C VAL A 141 11.34 5.35 11.98
N PRO A 142 10.89 4.39 11.15
CA PRO A 142 10.48 3.08 11.64
C PRO A 142 11.70 2.23 12.01
N ASP A 143 11.68 1.60 13.18
CA ASP A 143 12.62 0.52 13.53
C ASP A 143 12.27 -0.81 12.84
N ASP A 144 13.12 -1.81 13.01
CA ASP A 144 12.91 -3.20 12.54
C ASP A 144 11.64 -3.85 13.09
N GLY A 145 11.18 -3.40 14.26
CA GLY A 145 9.88 -3.74 14.85
C GLY A 145 8.68 -3.00 14.25
N CYS A 146 8.88 -2.17 13.22
CA CYS A 146 7.89 -1.27 12.62
C CYS A 146 7.29 -0.26 13.62
N ARG A 147 8.10 0.26 14.54
CA ARG A 147 7.71 1.29 15.53
C ARG A 147 8.38 2.62 15.19
N LEU A 148 7.68 3.71 15.43
CA LEU A 148 8.19 5.05 15.17
C LEU A 148 9.13 5.52 16.28
N VAL A 149 10.38 5.79 15.94
CA VAL A 149 11.46 6.16 16.87
C VAL A 149 12.33 7.26 16.26
N HIS A 150 13.13 7.94 17.09
CA HIS A 150 14.06 8.95 16.58
C HIS A 150 15.19 8.30 15.76
N ALA A 151 15.53 8.90 14.61
CA ALA A 151 16.57 8.43 13.70
C ALA A 151 17.92 8.22 14.40
N LEU A 152 18.30 9.13 15.30
CA LEU A 152 19.56 9.06 16.06
C LEU A 152 19.63 7.86 17.04
N SER A 153 18.47 7.32 17.43
CA SER A 153 18.40 6.13 18.29
C SER A 153 18.54 4.82 17.52
N CYS A 154 18.49 4.88 16.19
CA CYS A 154 18.59 3.72 15.32
C CYS A 154 19.98 3.57 14.70
N VAL A 155 20.24 2.36 14.23
CA VAL A 155 21.42 1.98 13.47
C VAL A 155 20.96 1.27 12.20
N TYR A 156 21.52 1.62 11.05
CA TYR A 156 21.28 0.90 9.81
C TYR A 156 22.42 -0.06 9.52
N VAL A 157 22.09 -1.23 8.96
CA VAL A 157 23.08 -2.23 8.56
C VAL A 157 23.69 -1.77 7.24
N ASP A 158 24.86 -1.16 7.32
CA ASP A 158 25.65 -0.79 6.15
C ASP A 158 26.35 -2.01 5.56
N SER A 159 26.88 -1.85 4.35
CA SER A 159 27.48 -2.96 3.63
C SER A 159 28.67 -3.60 4.36
N PHE A 160 29.48 -2.84 5.12
CA PHE A 160 30.53 -3.41 5.97
C PHE A 160 29.94 -4.08 7.21
N GLY A 161 28.99 -3.41 7.87
CA GLY A 161 28.29 -3.93 9.05
C GLY A 161 27.66 -5.30 8.82
N SER A 162 27.10 -5.53 7.62
CA SER A 162 26.44 -6.79 7.23
C SER A 162 27.28 -8.05 7.46
N ARG A 163 28.62 -7.94 7.45
CA ARG A 163 29.56 -9.07 7.58
C ARG A 163 29.53 -9.72 8.96
N TYR A 164 29.24 -8.95 9.99
CA TYR A 164 29.29 -9.40 11.37
C TYR A 164 27.95 -9.27 12.11
N VAL A 165 26.86 -8.88 11.44
CA VAL A 165 25.51 -8.83 12.03
C VAL A 165 25.14 -10.17 12.70
N ARG A 166 25.58 -11.29 12.13
CA ARG A 166 25.31 -12.63 12.67
C ARG A 166 26.06 -12.93 13.97
N TYR A 167 27.15 -12.22 14.24
CA TYR A 167 28.05 -12.44 15.36
C TYR A 167 27.85 -11.44 16.51
N ILE A 168 26.80 -10.62 16.43
CA ILE A 168 26.46 -9.64 17.45
C ILE A 168 25.06 -9.85 18.02
N ASP A 169 24.88 -9.51 19.28
CA ASP A 169 23.59 -9.47 19.96
C ASP A 169 22.80 -8.25 19.49
N THR A 170 22.03 -8.43 18.42
CA THR A 170 21.19 -7.38 17.83
C THR A 170 20.09 -6.92 18.77
N ALA A 171 19.74 -7.66 19.84
CA ALA A 171 18.74 -7.22 20.81
C ALA A 171 19.20 -6.00 21.64
N ARG A 172 20.51 -5.73 21.67
CA ARG A 172 21.10 -4.54 22.31
C ARG A 172 21.15 -3.32 21.39
N LEU A 173 20.82 -3.51 20.12
CA LEU A 173 20.78 -2.48 19.10
C LEU A 173 19.33 -2.23 18.69
N ARG A 174 19.02 -0.99 18.31
CA ARG A 174 17.77 -0.70 17.60
C ARG A 174 18.09 -0.54 16.13
N LEU A 175 17.70 -1.52 15.33
CA LEU A 175 17.93 -1.47 13.89
C LEU A 175 16.81 -0.65 13.22
N VAL A 176 17.16 0.09 12.18
CA VAL A 176 16.17 0.73 11.32
C VAL A 176 15.44 -0.32 10.47
N HIS A 177 14.23 -0.02 10.04
CA HIS A 177 13.45 -0.94 9.23
C HIS A 177 14.20 -1.36 7.93
N PRO A 178 14.27 -2.65 7.58
CA PRO A 178 15.08 -3.15 6.46
C PRO A 178 14.71 -2.58 5.08
N LEU A 179 13.46 -2.17 4.90
CA LEU A 179 13.00 -1.57 3.64
C LEU A 179 13.42 -0.09 3.48
N LEU A 180 14.03 0.53 4.49
CA LEU A 180 14.51 1.91 4.37
C LEU A 180 15.84 1.93 3.58
N PRO A 181 15.91 2.63 2.43
CA PRO A 181 17.13 2.66 1.62
C PRO A 181 18.31 3.36 2.32
N GLU A 182 19.54 2.90 2.03
CA GLU A 182 20.77 3.48 2.60
C GLU A 182 20.89 5.00 2.39
N ARG A 183 20.55 5.49 1.19
CA ARG A 183 20.55 6.93 0.89
C ARG A 183 19.68 7.71 1.88
N ILE A 184 18.47 7.22 2.15
CA ILE A 184 17.53 7.86 3.07
C ILE A 184 18.06 7.77 4.51
N CYS A 185 18.61 6.62 4.92
CA CYS A 185 19.24 6.49 6.23
C CYS A 185 20.34 7.55 6.46
N LEU A 186 21.21 7.77 5.47
CA LEU A 186 22.29 8.76 5.53
C LEU A 186 21.76 10.19 5.56
N ASP A 187 20.80 10.53 4.69
CA ASP A 187 20.20 11.87 4.61
C ASP A 187 19.50 12.24 5.94
N LEU A 188 18.90 11.26 6.61
CA LEU A 188 18.21 11.45 7.91
C LEU A 188 19.14 11.34 9.13
N GLY A 189 20.44 11.07 8.92
CA GLY A 189 21.43 11.00 10.00
C GLY A 189 21.38 9.73 10.86
N VAL A 190 20.82 8.64 10.34
CA VAL A 190 20.90 7.32 10.98
C VAL A 190 22.35 6.84 10.95
N ARG A 191 22.86 6.33 12.08
CA ARG A 191 24.25 5.86 12.17
C ARG A 191 24.45 4.51 11.47
N LYS A 192 25.63 4.30 10.89
CA LYS A 192 26.05 3.00 10.33
C LYS A 192 26.33 2.01 11.45
N LEU A 193 26.06 0.74 11.21
CA LEU A 193 26.47 -0.32 12.13
C LEU A 193 28.00 -0.34 12.31
N SER A 194 28.75 -0.17 11.22
CA SER A 194 30.21 -0.04 11.22
C SER A 194 30.79 1.15 11.98
N ASP A 195 29.99 2.17 12.28
CA ASP A 195 30.42 3.30 13.09
C ASP A 195 30.19 3.07 14.60
N VAL A 196 29.24 2.20 14.95
CA VAL A 196 28.77 2.01 16.34
C VAL A 196 29.32 0.72 16.95
N VAL A 197 29.59 -0.30 16.14
CA VAL A 197 30.19 -1.56 16.58
C VAL A 197 31.64 -1.64 16.09
N ILE A 198 32.55 -1.93 17.01
CA ILE A 198 33.97 -2.18 16.69
C ILE A 198 34.33 -3.62 17.00
N GLU A 199 35.16 -4.21 16.15
CA GLU A 199 35.78 -5.51 16.40
C GLU A 199 37.15 -5.31 17.06
N GLU A 200 37.40 -6.01 18.15
CA GLU A 200 38.68 -6.01 18.87
C GLU A 200 39.21 -7.44 19.05
N LEU A 201 40.53 -7.57 19.15
CA LEU A 201 41.19 -8.83 19.51
C LEU A 201 41.02 -9.11 21.00
N GLU A 202 40.62 -10.33 21.35
CA GLU A 202 40.37 -10.70 22.75
C GLU A 202 41.67 -10.93 23.54
N ASN A 203 42.70 -11.50 22.91
CA ASN A 203 43.98 -11.84 23.54
C ASN A 203 45.18 -11.53 22.63
N ALA A 204 45.51 -10.25 22.47
CA ALA A 204 46.62 -9.81 21.60
C ALA A 204 48.00 -10.40 21.99
N GLU A 205 48.16 -10.86 23.23
CA GLU A 205 49.44 -11.36 23.77
C GLU A 205 49.73 -12.84 23.44
N HIS A 206 48.73 -13.61 22.97
CA HIS A 206 48.84 -15.08 22.76
C HIS A 206 48.75 -15.48 21.28
N ILE A 207 49.12 -14.58 20.36
CA ILE A 207 49.01 -14.82 18.92
C ILE A 207 50.21 -15.65 18.42
N GLU A 208 49.98 -16.93 18.09
CA GLU A 208 50.97 -17.79 17.43
C GLU A 208 51.11 -17.40 15.96
N THR A 209 52.23 -16.78 15.58
CA THR A 209 52.53 -16.40 14.19
C THR A 209 53.01 -17.58 13.36
N LEU A 210 52.59 -17.63 12.10
CA LEU A 210 52.96 -18.66 11.13
C LEU A 210 53.74 -18.04 9.96
N ASP A 211 54.68 -18.80 9.38
CA ASP A 211 55.35 -18.41 8.14
C ASP A 211 54.55 -18.82 6.89
N ASN A 212 53.76 -19.90 7.00
CA ASN A 212 53.00 -20.49 5.90
C ASN A 212 51.61 -20.92 6.39
N ILE A 213 50.62 -20.82 5.51
CA ILE A 213 49.30 -21.44 5.67
C ILE A 213 49.13 -22.40 4.49
N GLY A 214 48.99 -23.70 4.78
CA GLY A 214 49.06 -24.75 3.75
C GLY A 214 50.36 -24.69 2.95
N SER A 215 50.25 -24.56 1.62
CA SER A 215 51.41 -24.45 0.71
C SER A 215 51.84 -23.01 0.42
N ILE A 216 51.14 -22.01 0.96
CA ILE A 216 51.34 -20.59 0.61
C ILE A 216 52.12 -19.90 1.72
N SER A 217 53.27 -19.32 1.36
CA SER A 217 54.10 -18.56 2.29
C SER A 217 53.67 -17.10 2.42
N LEU A 218 53.85 -16.53 3.61
CA LEU A 218 53.60 -15.11 3.88
C LEU A 218 54.44 -14.23 2.93
N LYS A 219 55.69 -14.63 2.68
CA LYS A 219 56.60 -13.93 1.75
C LYS A 219 56.05 -13.89 0.32
N ALA A 220 55.43 -14.98 -0.15
CA ALA A 220 54.83 -15.03 -1.48
C ALA A 220 53.64 -14.07 -1.60
N VAL A 221 52.74 -14.04 -0.60
CA VAL A 221 51.60 -13.12 -0.59
C VAL A 221 52.07 -11.66 -0.56
N ARG A 222 53.04 -11.32 0.29
CA ARG A 222 53.59 -9.96 0.36
C ARG A 222 54.16 -9.50 -0.98
N ARG A 223 54.93 -10.36 -1.66
CA ARG A 223 55.46 -10.06 -2.99
C ARG A 223 54.36 -9.88 -4.03
N LYS A 224 53.30 -10.70 -3.96
CA LYS A 224 52.15 -10.61 -4.87
C LYS A 224 51.42 -9.28 -4.72
N LEU A 225 51.15 -8.83 -3.49
CA LEU A 225 50.51 -7.53 -3.22
C LEU A 225 51.37 -6.34 -3.70
N GLN A 226 52.70 -6.49 -3.70
CA GLN A 226 53.65 -5.49 -4.18
C GLN A 226 53.85 -5.52 -5.71
N SER A 227 53.38 -6.55 -6.41
CA SER A 227 53.56 -6.69 -7.85
C SER A 227 52.71 -5.69 -8.64
N GLU A 228 53.34 -4.98 -9.57
CA GLU A 228 52.66 -4.02 -10.46
C GLU A 228 51.62 -4.70 -11.36
N THR A 229 51.89 -5.92 -11.85
CA THR A 229 50.95 -6.66 -12.71
C THR A 229 49.73 -7.13 -11.94
N PHE A 230 49.91 -7.53 -10.68
CA PHE A 230 48.80 -7.88 -9.80
C PHE A 230 47.95 -6.64 -9.45
N GLN A 231 48.59 -5.51 -9.14
CA GLN A 231 47.90 -4.25 -8.89
C GLN A 231 47.10 -3.78 -10.12
N ALA A 232 47.68 -3.86 -11.33
CA ALA A 232 46.98 -3.52 -12.58
C ALA A 232 45.79 -4.44 -12.88
N ALA A 233 45.93 -5.75 -12.62
CA ALA A 233 44.84 -6.71 -12.74
C ALA A 233 43.70 -6.38 -11.76
N LEU A 234 44.04 -6.09 -10.50
CA LEU A 234 43.09 -5.76 -9.46
C LEU A 234 42.35 -4.43 -9.73
N TRP A 235 43.06 -3.44 -10.28
CA TRP A 235 42.45 -2.19 -10.77
C TRP A 235 41.42 -2.44 -11.86
N THR A 236 41.70 -3.38 -12.77
CA THR A 236 40.76 -3.74 -13.84
C THR A 236 39.50 -4.39 -13.27
N VAL A 237 39.65 -5.32 -12.32
CA VAL A 237 38.52 -6.00 -11.66
C VAL A 237 37.68 -5.01 -10.84
N SER A 238 38.32 -4.15 -10.05
CA SER A 238 37.63 -3.19 -9.16
C SER A 238 36.77 -2.18 -9.92
N ARG A 239 37.26 -1.65 -11.05
CA ARG A 239 36.49 -0.74 -11.91
C ARG A 239 35.26 -1.39 -12.55
N GLN A 240 35.30 -2.70 -12.77
CA GLN A 240 34.17 -3.44 -13.34
C GLN A 240 33.16 -3.87 -12.27
N ALA A 241 33.58 -3.93 -11.01
CA ALA A 241 32.74 -4.31 -9.87
C ALA A 241 31.96 -3.14 -9.25
N THR A 242 32.31 -1.88 -9.55
CA THR A 242 31.71 -0.70 -8.91
C THR A 242 31.07 0.27 -9.90
N THR A 243 30.01 0.93 -9.44
CA THR A 243 29.40 2.11 -10.05
C THR A 243 29.86 3.41 -9.37
N VAL A 244 30.80 3.34 -8.43
CA VAL A 244 31.24 4.46 -7.56
C VAL A 244 32.69 4.82 -7.89
N ASP A 245 32.89 6.07 -8.34
CA ASP A 245 34.13 6.60 -8.94
C ASP A 245 35.24 7.03 -7.93
N ASP A 246 35.18 6.62 -6.65
CA ASP A 246 35.99 7.28 -5.60
C ASP A 246 37.39 6.69 -5.35
N LEU A 247 37.72 5.48 -5.81
CA LEU A 247 39.04 4.88 -5.57
C LEU A 247 40.01 5.24 -6.71
N SER A 248 41.09 5.99 -6.43
CA SER A 248 42.15 6.22 -7.41
C SER A 248 43.14 5.05 -7.47
N PHE A 249 43.78 4.87 -8.62
CA PHE A 249 44.79 3.81 -8.79
C PHE A 249 45.94 3.97 -7.79
N GLU A 250 46.39 5.19 -7.53
CA GLU A 250 47.46 5.51 -6.59
C GLU A 250 47.10 5.11 -5.15
N VAL A 251 45.88 5.41 -4.71
CA VAL A 251 45.37 5.04 -3.38
C VAL A 251 45.28 3.53 -3.23
N MET A 252 44.84 2.83 -4.28
CA MET A 252 44.79 1.37 -4.31
C MET A 252 46.20 0.77 -4.18
N GLN A 253 47.18 1.25 -4.97
CA GLN A 253 48.56 0.78 -4.91
C GLN A 253 49.17 0.99 -3.52
N HIS A 254 49.03 2.20 -2.96
CA HIS A 254 49.53 2.52 -1.62
C HIS A 254 48.88 1.64 -0.55
N SER A 255 47.58 1.38 -0.65
CA SER A 255 46.85 0.51 0.28
C SER A 255 47.35 -0.94 0.23
N LEU A 256 47.64 -1.48 -0.96
CA LEU A 256 48.16 -2.83 -1.14
C LEU A 256 49.60 -2.97 -0.64
N GLN A 257 50.44 -1.97 -0.92
CA GLN A 257 51.82 -1.93 -0.40
C GLN A 257 51.82 -1.86 1.12
N SER A 258 50.99 -0.99 1.71
CA SER A 258 50.85 -0.89 3.16
C SER A 258 50.31 -2.19 3.78
N ALA A 259 49.37 -2.85 3.11
CA ALA A 259 48.85 -4.14 3.55
C ALA A 259 49.90 -5.25 3.48
N ALA A 260 50.77 -5.25 2.47
CA ALA A 260 51.86 -6.20 2.35
C ALA A 260 52.84 -6.12 3.54
N GLU A 261 53.09 -4.92 4.07
CA GLU A 261 53.95 -4.75 5.25
C GLU A 261 53.28 -5.23 6.55
N LYS A 262 51.95 -5.08 6.63
CA LYS A 262 51.19 -5.26 7.87
C LYS A 262 50.47 -6.60 8.01
N ILE A 263 50.41 -7.38 6.91
CA ILE A 263 49.79 -8.70 6.92
C ILE A 263 50.67 -9.72 7.65
N GLY A 264 50.05 -10.50 8.54
CA GLY A 264 50.67 -11.60 9.27
C GLY A 264 49.79 -12.83 9.25
N PHE A 265 50.41 -14.01 9.18
CA PHE A 265 49.71 -15.28 9.34
C PHE A 265 49.75 -15.72 10.79
N VAL A 266 48.65 -16.26 11.27
CA VAL A 266 48.48 -16.69 12.65
C VAL A 266 47.72 -17.99 12.71
N ARG A 267 47.81 -18.72 13.82
CA ARG A 267 47.11 -20.00 13.94
C ARG A 267 45.60 -19.83 14.11
N ASN A 268 45.19 -19.08 15.14
CA ASN A 268 43.80 -18.81 15.47
C ASN A 268 43.63 -17.31 15.74
N ILE A 269 42.47 -16.75 15.39
CA ILE A 269 42.09 -15.36 15.72
C ILE A 269 40.80 -15.39 16.51
N TYR A 270 40.85 -14.82 17.71
CA TYR A 270 39.69 -14.63 18.58
C TYR A 270 39.38 -13.14 18.71
N THR A 271 38.14 -12.78 18.39
CA THR A 271 37.68 -11.40 18.38
C THR A 271 36.42 -11.24 19.22
N ARG A 272 36.15 -10.00 19.62
CA ARG A 272 34.92 -9.59 20.29
C ARG A 272 34.40 -8.31 19.67
N PHE A 273 33.09 -8.12 19.72
CA PHE A 273 32.41 -6.94 19.21
C PHE A 273 31.98 -6.04 20.36
N LEU A 274 32.42 -4.78 20.34
CA LEU A 274 32.09 -3.79 21.35
C LEU A 274 31.18 -2.70 20.78
N LEU A 275 30.13 -2.38 21.53
CA LEU A 275 29.18 -1.32 21.22
C LEU A 275 29.63 0.01 21.84
N LEU A 276 29.87 1.01 20.99
CA LEU A 276 30.23 2.36 21.37
C LEU A 276 29.01 3.21 21.80
N PRO A 277 29.20 4.20 22.69
CA PRO A 277 30.46 4.67 23.28
C PRO A 277 30.88 3.94 24.57
N ASN A 278 29.98 3.14 25.17
CA ASN A 278 30.21 2.54 26.49
C ASN A 278 31.09 1.27 26.45
N SER A 279 31.57 0.88 25.26
CA SER A 279 32.35 -0.34 25.02
C SER A 279 31.71 -1.60 25.60
N VAL A 280 30.40 -1.72 25.43
CA VAL A 280 29.63 -2.87 25.91
C VAL A 280 29.88 -4.05 24.99
N ASP A 281 30.30 -5.19 25.54
CA ASP A 281 30.44 -6.42 24.76
C ASP A 281 29.07 -6.89 24.24
N VAL A 282 28.98 -7.02 22.92
CA VAL A 282 27.79 -7.49 22.19
C VAL A 282 28.11 -8.74 21.38
N THR A 283 29.23 -9.41 21.63
CA THR A 283 29.62 -10.63 20.93
C THR A 283 28.58 -11.72 21.14
N PHE A 284 28.11 -12.32 20.04
CA PHE A 284 27.13 -13.39 20.07
C PHE A 284 27.66 -14.61 19.32
N VAL A 285 27.88 -15.69 20.07
CA VAL A 285 28.38 -16.97 19.55
C VAL A 285 27.24 -17.98 19.57
N ALA A 286 26.39 -17.97 18.55
CA ALA A 286 25.38 -19.01 18.36
C ALA A 286 26.00 -20.29 17.79
N LYS A 287 25.50 -21.45 18.24
CA LYS A 287 25.91 -22.77 17.70
C LYS A 287 25.73 -22.86 16.18
N GLU A 288 24.65 -22.31 15.66
CA GLU A 288 24.35 -22.24 14.22
C GLU A 288 25.28 -21.28 13.46
N SER A 289 25.93 -20.38 14.18
CA SER A 289 26.82 -19.39 13.62
C SER A 289 28.26 -19.87 13.50
N MET A 290 28.58 -20.96 14.18
CA MET A 290 29.92 -21.53 14.25
C MET A 290 30.21 -22.45 13.08
N ILE A 291 31.47 -22.43 12.69
CA ILE A 291 32.03 -23.38 11.73
C ILE A 291 32.05 -24.76 12.42
N PRO A 292 31.53 -25.83 11.80
CA PRO A 292 31.48 -27.17 12.39
C PRO A 292 32.81 -27.66 12.99
N GLU A 293 33.95 -27.33 12.39
CA GLU A 293 35.28 -27.68 12.88
C GLU A 293 35.67 -26.94 14.19
N TRP A 294 34.92 -25.91 14.58
CA TRP A 294 35.17 -25.02 15.72
C TRP A 294 34.10 -25.14 16.83
N GLU A 295 33.20 -26.12 16.76
CA GLU A 295 32.04 -26.28 17.66
C GLU A 295 32.37 -26.32 19.17
N ASN A 296 33.60 -26.65 19.54
CA ASN A 296 34.04 -26.77 20.94
C ASN A 296 34.57 -25.45 21.55
N GLU A 297 34.60 -24.36 20.79
CA GLU A 297 35.14 -23.07 21.26
C GLU A 297 34.04 -22.18 21.85
N SER A 298 34.30 -21.56 23.01
CA SER A 298 33.36 -20.61 23.65
C SER A 298 33.55 -19.16 23.20
N HIS A 299 34.57 -18.92 22.38
CA HIS A 299 34.98 -17.61 21.90
C HIS A 299 34.62 -17.45 20.43
N HIS A 300 34.40 -16.21 19.99
CA HIS A 300 34.21 -15.94 18.57
C HIS A 300 35.53 -16.08 17.84
N ARG A 301 35.61 -17.06 16.93
CA ARG A 301 36.76 -17.29 16.06
C ARG A 301 36.49 -16.79 14.64
N THR A 302 37.45 -16.08 14.07
CA THR A 302 37.40 -15.56 12.69
C THR A 302 38.61 -16.02 11.87
N MET A 303 38.48 -16.00 10.54
CA MET A 303 39.57 -16.35 9.61
C MET A 303 40.52 -15.19 9.36
N TYR A 304 40.07 -13.96 9.62
CA TYR A 304 40.88 -12.78 9.43
C TYR A 304 40.42 -11.66 10.36
N PHE A 305 41.33 -10.74 10.66
CA PHE A 305 41.06 -9.54 11.44
C PHE A 305 41.83 -8.37 10.86
N ILE A 306 41.14 -7.24 10.67
CA ILE A 306 41.74 -5.98 10.22
C ILE A 306 41.45 -4.94 11.29
N ASN A 307 42.51 -4.43 11.91
CA ASN A 307 42.36 -3.35 12.88
C ASN A 307 41.73 -2.11 12.20
N ARG A 308 40.87 -1.36 12.90
CA ARG A 308 40.23 -0.12 12.45
C ARG A 308 41.20 0.89 11.83
N HIS A 309 42.41 1.02 12.39
CA HIS A 309 43.46 1.90 11.86
C HIS A 309 44.31 1.27 10.74
N ARG A 310 43.98 0.04 10.32
CA ARG A 310 44.70 -0.75 9.31
C ARG A 310 46.20 -0.80 9.60
N THR A 311 46.55 -0.93 10.87
CA THR A 311 47.94 -1.06 11.36
C THR A 311 48.38 -2.51 11.45
N SER A 312 47.42 -3.44 11.59
CA SER A 312 47.64 -4.87 11.66
C SER A 312 46.55 -5.59 10.88
N ILE A 313 46.95 -6.54 10.05
CA ILE A 313 46.07 -7.43 9.30
C ILE A 313 46.50 -8.86 9.63
N LEU A 314 45.61 -9.62 10.25
CA LEU A 314 45.87 -11.01 10.63
C LEU A 314 45.02 -11.93 9.78
N VAL A 315 45.61 -13.01 9.29
CA VAL A 315 44.90 -14.07 8.57
C VAL A 315 45.23 -15.41 9.23
N SER A 316 44.21 -16.18 9.57
CA SER A 316 44.36 -17.48 10.18
C SER A 316 44.21 -18.62 9.18
N GLU A 317 44.62 -19.81 9.59
CA GLU A 317 44.34 -21.02 8.83
C GLU A 317 42.82 -21.26 8.78
N PRO A 318 42.21 -21.33 7.57
CA PRO A 318 40.78 -21.59 7.43
C PRO A 318 40.48 -23.09 7.61
N PRO A 319 39.21 -23.45 7.85
CA PRO A 319 38.74 -24.83 7.84
C PRO A 319 39.05 -25.56 6.53
N GLY A 320 39.13 -26.89 6.56
CA GLY A 320 39.62 -27.69 5.42
C GLY A 320 38.79 -27.57 4.12
N TYR A 321 37.55 -27.10 4.22
CA TYR A 321 36.63 -26.89 3.10
C TYR A 321 36.52 -25.43 2.63
N ILE A 322 37.32 -24.52 3.21
CA ILE A 322 37.36 -23.10 2.81
C ILE A 322 38.72 -22.80 2.21
N SER A 323 38.71 -22.25 0.99
CA SER A 323 39.94 -21.87 0.29
C SER A 323 40.60 -20.68 0.97
N PHE A 324 41.87 -20.83 1.32
CA PHE A 324 42.71 -19.72 1.80
C PHE A 324 42.76 -18.54 0.82
N LEU A 325 42.70 -18.82 -0.48
CA LEU A 325 42.73 -17.79 -1.52
C LEU A 325 41.46 -16.93 -1.51
N ASP A 326 40.32 -17.50 -1.12
CA ASP A 326 39.05 -16.77 -1.02
C ASP A 326 39.03 -15.91 0.26
N VAL A 327 39.64 -16.39 1.35
CA VAL A 327 39.89 -15.57 2.54
C VAL A 327 40.80 -14.39 2.18
N MET A 328 41.88 -14.63 1.45
CA MET A 328 42.79 -13.58 0.97
C MET A 328 42.10 -12.58 0.04
N ALA A 329 41.22 -13.06 -0.84
CA ALA A 329 40.40 -12.20 -1.69
C ALA A 329 39.49 -11.29 -0.85
N THR A 330 38.88 -11.83 0.20
CA THR A 330 38.04 -11.08 1.15
C THR A 330 38.84 -10.01 1.88
N VAL A 331 40.02 -10.38 2.42
CA VAL A 331 40.94 -9.47 3.12
C VAL A 331 41.38 -8.32 2.22
N VAL A 332 41.83 -8.61 1.01
CA VAL A 332 42.26 -7.56 0.06
C VAL A 332 41.11 -6.67 -0.35
N SER A 333 39.93 -7.24 -0.56
CA SER A 333 38.72 -6.46 -0.89
C SER A 333 38.39 -5.49 0.24
N GLU A 334 38.48 -5.93 1.50
CA GLU A 334 38.24 -5.08 2.67
C GLU A 334 39.32 -4.00 2.85
N VAL A 335 40.60 -4.35 2.65
CA VAL A 335 41.71 -3.38 2.63
C VAL A 335 41.49 -2.31 1.57
N LEU A 336 40.91 -2.66 0.43
CA LEU A 336 40.61 -1.69 -0.61
C LEU A 336 39.29 -0.93 -0.40
N GLY A 337 38.54 -1.26 0.65
CA GLY A 337 37.27 -0.61 0.96
C GLY A 337 36.08 -1.14 0.15
N PHE A 338 36.18 -2.32 -0.45
CA PHE A 338 35.04 -2.97 -1.07
C PHE A 338 34.18 -3.66 -0.02
N PRO A 339 32.84 -3.52 -0.10
CA PRO A 339 31.91 -4.14 0.85
C PRO A 339 31.69 -5.65 0.61
N THR A 340 31.95 -6.13 -0.58
CA THR A 340 31.87 -7.55 -0.95
C THR A 340 33.25 -8.07 -1.37
N SER A 341 33.48 -9.38 -1.24
CA SER A 341 34.71 -9.98 -1.73
C SER A 341 34.76 -9.91 -3.25
N LEU A 342 35.81 -9.31 -3.79
CA LEU A 342 36.11 -9.32 -5.21
C LEU A 342 36.48 -10.75 -5.65
N PRO A 343 36.16 -11.14 -6.90
CA PRO A 343 36.47 -12.45 -7.45
C PRO A 343 37.95 -12.54 -7.87
N ILE A 344 38.86 -12.34 -6.91
CA ILE A 344 40.31 -12.18 -7.14
C ILE A 344 41.12 -13.35 -6.56
N GLY A 345 40.47 -14.35 -5.97
CA GLY A 345 41.14 -15.50 -5.36
C GLY A 345 42.06 -16.24 -6.33
N SER A 346 41.63 -16.38 -7.59
CA SER A 346 42.43 -16.99 -8.66
C SER A 346 43.70 -16.21 -8.98
N LEU A 347 43.71 -14.89 -8.82
CA LEU A 347 44.87 -14.03 -9.12
C LEU A 347 46.05 -14.31 -8.19
N PHE A 348 45.79 -14.77 -6.97
CA PHE A 348 46.84 -15.18 -6.03
C PHE A 348 47.58 -16.45 -6.47
N SER A 349 46.92 -17.33 -7.22
CA SER A 349 47.50 -18.57 -7.76
C SER A 349 48.18 -18.40 -9.13
N CYS A 350 48.03 -17.22 -9.75
CA CYS A 350 48.60 -16.98 -11.07
C CYS A 350 50.13 -16.89 -11.03
N PRO A 351 50.85 -17.36 -12.06
CA PRO A 351 52.26 -17.06 -12.24
C PRO A 351 52.52 -15.54 -12.25
N GLU A 352 53.65 -15.12 -11.67
CA GLU A 352 54.07 -13.71 -11.69
C GLU A 352 54.13 -13.19 -13.14
N GLY A 353 53.44 -12.08 -13.41
CA GLY A 353 53.40 -11.42 -14.72
C GLY A 353 52.23 -11.79 -15.63
N SER A 354 51.44 -12.81 -15.28
CA SER A 354 50.30 -13.30 -16.09
C SER A 354 48.92 -12.81 -15.61
N GLU A 355 48.87 -12.02 -14.53
CA GLU A 355 47.63 -11.68 -13.83
C GLU A 355 46.67 -10.85 -14.68
N THR A 356 47.20 -9.91 -15.47
CA THR A 356 46.41 -9.04 -16.36
C THR A 356 45.79 -9.83 -17.51
N GLU A 357 46.54 -10.75 -18.11
CA GLU A 357 46.05 -11.63 -19.17
C GLU A 357 44.96 -12.57 -18.63
N ILE A 358 45.20 -13.20 -17.48
CA ILE A 358 44.26 -14.12 -16.86
C ILE A 358 42.96 -13.40 -16.46
N THR A 359 43.06 -12.15 -15.99
CA THR A 359 41.87 -11.31 -15.72
C THR A 359 41.04 -11.09 -16.98
N ALA A 360 41.70 -10.82 -18.11
CA ALA A 360 41.04 -10.63 -19.40
C ALA A 360 40.36 -11.93 -19.91
N TYR A 361 41.00 -13.08 -19.72
CA TYR A 361 40.44 -14.38 -20.10
C TYR A 361 39.27 -14.82 -19.22
N LEU A 362 39.40 -14.68 -17.91
CA LEU A 362 38.38 -15.15 -16.96
C LEU A 362 37.16 -14.25 -16.86
N ARG A 363 37.22 -13.02 -17.42
CA ARG A 363 36.11 -12.04 -17.39
C ARG A 363 35.49 -11.92 -16.00
N LEU A 364 36.36 -11.76 -15.00
CA LEU A 364 36.03 -11.89 -13.57
C LEU A 364 34.90 -10.95 -13.10
N CYS A 365 34.52 -9.93 -13.88
CA CYS A 365 33.33 -9.12 -13.65
C CYS A 365 32.57 -8.80 -14.95
N SER A 366 31.70 -9.72 -15.42
CA SER A 366 30.79 -9.47 -16.56
C SER A 366 29.29 -9.39 -16.20
N TYR A 367 28.95 -9.35 -14.91
CA TYR A 367 27.57 -9.19 -14.46
C TYR A 367 27.46 -8.01 -13.50
N SER A 368 26.84 -6.93 -13.96
CA SER A 368 26.21 -5.96 -13.07
C SER A 368 25.18 -6.72 -12.25
N LEU A 369 25.37 -6.78 -10.93
CA LEU A 369 24.30 -7.07 -9.99
C LEU A 369 23.31 -5.91 -10.13
N THR A 370 22.38 -6.04 -11.08
CA THR A 370 21.17 -5.23 -11.12
C THR A 370 20.38 -5.59 -9.87
N ASN A 371 20.74 -4.97 -8.75
CA ASN A 371 19.90 -4.87 -7.57
C ASN A 371 18.75 -3.92 -7.88
N THR A 372 17.92 -4.31 -8.85
CA THR A 372 16.55 -3.85 -8.99
C THR A 372 15.67 -4.81 -8.19
N GLY A 373 16.00 -4.97 -6.92
CA GLY A 373 15.01 -5.37 -5.93
C GLY A 373 14.21 -4.13 -5.59
N THR A 374 13.38 -3.66 -6.52
CA THR A 374 12.32 -2.70 -6.18
C THR A 374 11.54 -3.32 -5.04
N ALA A 375 11.62 -2.66 -3.90
CA ALA A 375 11.10 -3.05 -2.58
C ALA A 375 9.57 -2.99 -2.48
N ASP A 376 8.89 -3.41 -3.54
CA ASP A 376 7.46 -3.66 -3.61
C ASP A 376 7.34 -5.02 -4.30
N SER A 377 7.14 -6.13 -3.61
CA SER A 377 5.87 -6.33 -2.97
C SER A 377 5.94 -7.48 -1.95
N SER A 378 5.62 -7.21 -0.70
CA SER A 378 5.22 -8.26 0.25
C SER A 378 4.00 -9.06 -0.24
N VAL A 379 3.31 -8.55 -1.28
CA VAL A 379 2.21 -9.20 -1.98
C VAL A 379 2.54 -10.65 -2.37
N GLY A 380 1.67 -11.56 -1.97
CA GLY A 380 1.78 -12.99 -2.20
C GLY A 380 2.52 -13.77 -1.11
N GLN A 381 3.27 -13.10 -0.24
CA GLN A 381 3.91 -13.73 0.91
C GLN A 381 2.89 -14.04 2.01
N GLU A 382 3.18 -15.05 2.83
CA GLU A 382 2.41 -15.36 4.03
C GLU A 382 2.49 -14.19 5.02
N ILE A 383 1.37 -13.90 5.69
CA ILE A 383 1.31 -12.83 6.67
C ILE A 383 2.17 -13.14 7.87
N MET A 384 2.97 -12.15 8.27
CA MET A 384 3.81 -12.25 9.46
C MET A 384 2.93 -12.42 10.71
N PRO A 385 3.31 -13.27 11.68
CA PRO A 385 2.52 -13.50 12.89
C PRO A 385 2.17 -12.20 13.65
N GLN A 386 3.08 -11.21 13.61
CA GLN A 386 2.87 -9.92 14.26
C GLN A 386 1.78 -9.08 13.57
N ASP A 387 1.65 -9.17 12.25
CA ASP A 387 0.63 -8.45 11.49
C ASP A 387 -0.70 -9.19 11.52
N ALA A 388 -0.69 -10.52 11.65
CA ALA A 388 -1.88 -11.36 11.75
C ALA A 388 -2.81 -10.95 12.91
N VAL A 389 -2.25 -10.47 14.02
CA VAL A 389 -3.01 -9.96 15.19
C VAL A 389 -3.83 -8.71 14.85
N GLN A 390 -3.44 -7.97 13.81
CA GLN A 390 -4.11 -6.74 13.37
C GLN A 390 -5.13 -6.99 12.26
N VAL A 391 -5.25 -8.22 11.77
CA VAL A 391 -6.18 -8.59 10.69
C VAL A 391 -7.61 -8.57 11.21
N GLN A 392 -8.52 -7.98 10.43
CA GLN A 392 -9.94 -7.92 10.73
C GLN A 392 -10.78 -8.15 9.47
N LEU A 393 -11.88 -8.88 9.64
CA LEU A 393 -12.83 -9.16 8.57
C LEU A 393 -13.99 -8.17 8.62
N HIS A 394 -14.15 -7.37 7.55
CA HIS A 394 -15.29 -6.47 7.38
C HIS A 394 -15.83 -6.63 5.95
N PRO A 395 -16.73 -7.60 5.69
CA PRO A 395 -17.11 -7.98 4.33
C PRO A 395 -17.88 -6.92 3.55
N LEU A 396 -18.42 -5.91 4.24
CA LEU A 396 -19.16 -4.78 3.66
C LEU A 396 -18.33 -3.51 3.55
N ARG A 397 -17.07 -3.52 4.03
CA ARG A 397 -16.23 -2.32 4.05
C ARG A 397 -15.69 -2.06 2.64
N PRO A 398 -15.81 -0.83 2.09
CA PRO A 398 -15.17 -0.49 0.83
C PRO A 398 -13.64 -0.56 0.93
N PHE A 399 -12.97 -0.70 -0.21
CA PHE A 399 -11.50 -0.67 -0.31
C PHE A 399 -11.07 0.43 -1.26
N TYR A 400 -9.88 0.99 -1.00
CA TYR A 400 -9.30 2.02 -1.86
C TYR A 400 -8.11 1.48 -2.65
N LYS A 401 -7.82 2.11 -3.79
CA LYS A 401 -6.69 1.79 -4.65
C LYS A 401 -5.36 1.91 -3.89
N GLY A 402 -4.56 0.86 -3.96
CA GLY A 402 -3.25 0.74 -3.30
C GLY A 402 -3.32 0.25 -1.85
N GLU A 403 -4.51 -0.05 -1.31
CA GLU A 403 -4.64 -0.62 0.04
C GLU A 403 -3.99 -2.02 0.10
N ILE A 404 -3.09 -2.22 1.06
CA ILE A 404 -2.53 -3.52 1.41
C ILE A 404 -3.57 -4.25 2.26
N VAL A 405 -3.95 -5.43 1.79
CA VAL A 405 -4.96 -6.29 2.41
C VAL A 405 -4.39 -7.66 2.70
N ALA A 406 -5.11 -8.43 3.50
CA ALA A 406 -4.86 -9.82 3.78
C ALA A 406 -5.91 -10.66 3.03
N TRP A 407 -5.53 -11.79 2.42
CA TRP A 407 -6.49 -12.64 1.72
C TRP A 407 -6.26 -14.12 1.97
N LYS A 408 -7.33 -14.91 1.83
CA LYS A 408 -7.32 -16.39 1.79
C LYS A 408 -8.45 -16.89 0.90
N ILE A 409 -8.28 -18.04 0.24
CA ILE A 409 -9.31 -18.58 -0.66
C ILE A 409 -10.25 -19.51 0.09
N LYS A 410 -9.70 -20.42 0.91
CA LYS A 410 -10.49 -21.39 1.69
C LYS A 410 -10.22 -21.25 3.18
N GLN A 411 -11.17 -21.73 3.96
CA GLN A 411 -11.01 -21.87 5.41
C GLN A 411 -9.92 -22.92 5.73
N GLY A 412 -8.88 -22.49 6.44
CA GLY A 412 -7.68 -23.29 6.74
C GLY A 412 -6.43 -22.87 5.97
N ASP A 413 -6.58 -22.08 4.90
CA ASP A 413 -5.44 -21.51 4.20
C ASP A 413 -4.73 -20.46 5.07
N LYS A 414 -3.40 -20.41 4.95
CA LYS A 414 -2.58 -19.34 5.51
C LYS A 414 -2.92 -18.02 4.82
N LEU A 415 -3.12 -16.97 5.62
CA LEU A 415 -3.36 -15.63 5.08
C LEU A 415 -2.12 -15.13 4.34
N ARG A 416 -2.34 -14.44 3.22
CA ARG A 416 -1.27 -13.83 2.41
C ARG A 416 -1.53 -12.33 2.22
N TYR A 417 -0.47 -11.56 2.03
CA TYR A 417 -0.61 -10.16 1.66
C TYR A 417 -1.13 -10.03 0.22
N GLY A 418 -1.95 -9.01 -0.01
CA GLY A 418 -2.44 -8.61 -1.31
C GLY A 418 -2.55 -7.09 -1.41
N ARG A 419 -2.74 -6.57 -2.63
CA ARG A 419 -2.96 -5.14 -2.86
C ARG A 419 -4.21 -4.90 -3.69
N VAL A 420 -5.00 -3.89 -3.34
CA VAL A 420 -6.21 -3.55 -4.09
C VAL A 420 -5.84 -2.63 -5.27
N PRO A 421 -6.12 -3.00 -6.53
CA PRO A 421 -5.66 -2.24 -7.71
C PRO A 421 -6.57 -1.04 -8.05
N GLU A 422 -7.83 -1.03 -7.59
CA GLU A 422 -8.85 -0.04 -7.93
C GLU A 422 -9.78 0.23 -6.74
N ASP A 423 -10.43 1.40 -6.73
CA ASP A 423 -11.42 1.73 -5.70
C ASP A 423 -12.67 0.83 -5.86
N VAL A 424 -13.08 0.14 -4.79
CA VAL A 424 -14.26 -0.76 -4.84
C VAL A 424 -15.20 -0.50 -3.66
N ARG A 425 -16.50 -0.37 -3.94
CA ARG A 425 -17.56 -0.21 -2.94
C ARG A 425 -18.68 -1.25 -3.14
N PRO A 426 -19.34 -1.71 -2.06
CA PRO A 426 -20.55 -2.51 -2.19
C PRO A 426 -21.71 -1.66 -2.76
N SER A 427 -22.58 -2.27 -3.56
CA SER A 427 -23.84 -1.62 -3.94
C SER A 427 -24.83 -1.66 -2.77
N ALA A 428 -25.73 -0.67 -2.71
CA ALA A 428 -26.72 -0.58 -1.64
C ALA A 428 -27.55 -1.88 -1.53
N GLY A 429 -27.55 -2.50 -0.34
CA GLY A 429 -28.29 -3.72 -0.05
C GLY A 429 -27.62 -5.02 -0.48
N GLN A 430 -26.38 -5.00 -0.97
CA GLN A 430 -25.58 -6.22 -1.20
C GLN A 430 -24.90 -6.67 0.10
N ALA A 431 -24.98 -7.97 0.41
CA ALA A 431 -24.37 -8.58 1.59
C ALA A 431 -22.88 -8.90 1.41
N LEU A 432 -22.47 -9.22 0.17
CA LEU A 432 -21.09 -9.48 -0.25
C LEU A 432 -20.92 -8.96 -1.68
N TYR A 433 -19.68 -8.68 -2.06
CA TYR A 433 -19.33 -8.26 -3.42
C TYR A 433 -17.98 -8.84 -3.82
N ARG A 434 -17.67 -8.75 -5.11
CA ARG A 434 -16.38 -9.18 -5.67
C ARG A 434 -15.44 -7.99 -5.84
N LEU A 435 -14.17 -8.19 -5.55
CA LEU A 435 -13.12 -7.22 -5.79
C LEU A 435 -11.87 -7.90 -6.36
N LYS A 436 -11.15 -7.17 -7.20
CA LYS A 436 -9.84 -7.60 -7.67
C LYS A 436 -8.82 -7.36 -6.56
N VAL A 437 -7.95 -8.34 -6.34
CA VAL A 437 -6.81 -8.23 -5.43
C VAL A 437 -5.59 -8.70 -6.20
N GLU A 438 -4.51 -7.92 -6.16
CA GLU A 438 -3.18 -8.31 -6.60
C GLU A 438 -2.66 -9.36 -5.62
N MET A 439 -2.51 -10.59 -6.11
CA MET A 439 -2.21 -11.78 -5.30
C MET A 439 -0.72 -12.09 -5.29
N THR A 440 -0.05 -11.78 -6.39
CA THR A 440 1.38 -11.82 -6.64
C THR A 440 1.71 -10.56 -7.45
N PRO A 441 2.94 -10.03 -7.38
CA PRO A 441 3.30 -8.84 -8.14
C PRO A 441 2.95 -8.99 -9.62
N GLY A 442 2.03 -8.16 -10.11
CA GLY A 442 1.56 -8.16 -11.50
C GLY A 442 0.39 -9.11 -11.84
N GLU A 443 -0.02 -10.02 -10.95
CA GLU A 443 -1.19 -10.88 -11.18
C GLU A 443 -2.35 -10.54 -10.24
N THR A 444 -3.53 -10.31 -10.83
CA THR A 444 -4.75 -9.98 -10.08
C THR A 444 -5.75 -11.13 -10.12
N GLY A 445 -6.30 -11.47 -8.95
CA GLY A 445 -7.36 -12.45 -8.78
C GLY A 445 -8.66 -11.78 -8.35
N LEU A 446 -9.80 -12.35 -8.74
CA LEU A 446 -11.12 -11.88 -8.31
C LEU A 446 -11.53 -12.66 -7.05
N LEU A 447 -11.68 -11.95 -5.93
CA LEU A 447 -12.03 -12.53 -4.63
C LEU A 447 -13.38 -12.01 -4.13
N LEU A 448 -14.02 -12.79 -3.25
CA LEU A 448 -15.17 -12.33 -2.48
C LEU A 448 -14.71 -11.41 -1.34
N SER A 449 -15.53 -10.43 -0.97
CA SER A 449 -15.22 -9.54 0.15
C SER A 449 -15.12 -10.26 1.52
N SER A 450 -15.67 -11.48 1.64
CA SER A 450 -15.46 -12.37 2.81
C SER A 450 -14.10 -13.04 2.85
N GLN A 451 -13.40 -13.11 1.71
CA GLN A 451 -12.07 -13.69 1.55
C GLN A 451 -10.95 -12.64 1.72
N VAL A 452 -11.33 -11.37 1.83
CA VAL A 452 -10.42 -10.23 1.97
C VAL A 452 -10.57 -9.62 3.36
N PHE A 453 -9.45 -9.41 4.02
CA PHE A 453 -9.32 -8.90 5.36
C PHE A 453 -8.53 -7.60 5.32
N SER A 454 -8.91 -6.67 6.18
CA SER A 454 -8.21 -5.39 6.31
C SER A 454 -7.37 -5.38 7.58
N PHE A 455 -6.40 -4.47 7.65
CA PHE A 455 -5.61 -4.26 8.87
C PHE A 455 -6.22 -3.16 9.74
N ARG A 456 -6.24 -3.38 11.05
CA ARG A 456 -6.68 -2.40 12.06
C ARG A 456 -5.74 -1.20 12.07
N GLY A 457 -6.27 -0.02 11.75
CA GLY A 457 -5.54 1.24 11.77
C GLY A 457 -5.62 1.98 13.11
N THR A 458 -4.74 2.95 13.27
CA THR A 458 -4.77 3.98 14.32
C THR A 458 -5.57 5.15 13.76
N SER A 459 -6.67 5.52 14.42
CA SER A 459 -7.40 6.74 14.09
C SER A 459 -6.64 7.93 14.70
N ILE A 460 -6.13 8.83 13.86
CA ILE A 460 -5.40 10.03 14.29
C ILE A 460 -6.30 10.98 15.12
N GLU A 461 -7.63 10.88 14.95
CA GLU A 461 -8.57 11.92 15.40
C GLU A 461 -9.71 11.40 16.29
N ASN A 462 -9.53 10.31 17.06
CA ASN A 462 -10.60 9.83 17.96
C ASN A 462 -10.10 9.57 19.41
N GLU A 463 -10.09 10.63 20.22
CA GLU A 463 -10.44 10.52 21.64
C GLU A 463 -11.95 10.77 21.78
N GLY A 464 -12.74 9.73 21.55
CA GLY A 464 -14.18 9.67 21.80
C GLY A 464 -14.55 8.26 22.27
N PRO A 465 -15.52 8.09 23.19
CA PRO A 465 -15.67 6.85 23.94
C PRO A 465 -16.11 5.71 23.03
N SER A 466 -15.15 4.86 22.69
CA SER A 466 -15.38 3.56 22.07
C SER A 466 -15.70 2.54 23.16
N THR A 467 -16.91 2.64 23.73
CA THR A 467 -17.54 1.53 24.46
C THR A 467 -19.05 1.65 24.30
N LEU A 468 -19.61 0.91 23.34
CA LEU A 468 -20.99 0.43 23.49
C LEU A 468 -20.88 -1.07 23.84
N PRO A 469 -21.27 -1.46 25.07
CA PRO A 469 -21.25 -2.84 25.51
C PRO A 469 -22.19 -3.70 24.66
N GLU A 470 -21.82 -4.97 24.49
CA GLU A 470 -22.72 -6.04 24.07
C GLU A 470 -24.04 -5.96 24.84
N VAL A 471 -25.14 -5.70 24.13
CA VAL A 471 -26.49 -5.95 24.63
C VAL A 471 -27.13 -6.97 23.69
N LEU A 472 -27.29 -8.18 24.23
CA LEU A 472 -28.07 -9.27 23.65
C LEU A 472 -29.50 -8.79 23.30
N PRO A 473 -30.10 -9.20 22.17
CA PRO A 473 -31.45 -8.75 21.83
C PRO A 473 -32.48 -9.51 22.68
N ALA A 474 -33.17 -8.79 23.56
CA ALA A 474 -34.41 -9.24 24.16
C ALA A 474 -35.56 -9.04 23.16
N VAL A 475 -36.31 -10.12 22.94
CA VAL A 475 -37.50 -10.21 22.08
C VAL A 475 -38.59 -9.28 22.61
N SER A 476 -39.16 -8.43 21.75
CA SER A 476 -40.46 -7.82 21.99
C SER A 476 -41.14 -7.49 20.67
N ASP A 477 -42.17 -8.28 20.37
CA ASP A 477 -43.17 -8.06 19.34
C ASP A 477 -43.86 -6.70 19.48
N LYS A 478 -44.03 -5.97 18.36
CA LYS A 478 -45.19 -5.10 18.11
C LYS A 478 -45.30 -4.72 16.63
N LYS A 479 -46.42 -5.14 16.03
CA LYS A 479 -46.97 -4.73 14.73
C LYS A 479 -47.45 -3.28 14.76
N SER A 480 -47.21 -2.53 13.68
CA SER A 480 -48.11 -1.50 13.10
C SER A 480 -47.36 -0.77 11.96
N GLN A 481 -47.70 -1.04 10.70
CA GLN A 481 -48.65 -0.30 9.85
C GLN A 481 -47.94 0.71 8.92
N GLU A 482 -47.85 0.32 7.65
CA GLU A 482 -47.47 1.17 6.53
C GLU A 482 -48.52 2.27 6.32
N ILE A 483 -48.09 3.52 6.24
CA ILE A 483 -48.85 4.62 5.65
C ILE A 483 -48.06 5.10 4.44
N SER A 484 -48.66 4.86 3.29
CA SER A 484 -48.34 5.43 1.99
C SER A 484 -48.72 6.91 1.95
N GLU A 485 -47.82 7.78 1.50
CA GLU A 485 -48.25 9.01 0.82
C GLU A 485 -47.18 9.54 -0.15
N SER A 486 -47.70 10.04 -1.27
CA SER A 486 -47.02 10.37 -2.52
C SER A 486 -46.28 11.69 -2.51
N SER A 487 -45.20 11.80 -3.27
CA SER A 487 -44.80 13.07 -3.91
C SER A 487 -43.99 12.81 -5.19
N ARG A 488 -44.54 13.27 -6.31
CA ARG A 488 -43.97 13.23 -7.66
C ARG A 488 -42.99 14.39 -7.84
N THR A 489 -41.77 14.11 -8.28
CA THR A 489 -40.93 15.11 -8.97
C THR A 489 -40.08 14.44 -10.03
N ASN A 490 -40.23 14.93 -11.26
CA ASN A 490 -39.61 14.48 -12.50
C ASN A 490 -38.08 14.42 -12.42
N LYS A 491 -37.48 13.30 -12.83
CA LYS A 491 -36.06 13.21 -13.19
C LYS A 491 -35.91 12.83 -14.66
N THR A 492 -35.41 13.80 -15.39
CA THR A 492 -34.90 13.72 -16.76
C THR A 492 -33.78 12.68 -16.84
N SER A 493 -33.86 11.86 -17.86
CA SER A 493 -32.92 10.79 -18.21
C SER A 493 -31.53 11.34 -18.55
N SER A 494 -30.51 10.95 -17.78
CA SER A 494 -29.12 10.90 -18.24
C SER A 494 -28.66 9.45 -18.21
N SER A 495 -28.51 8.87 -19.40
CA SER A 495 -27.97 7.53 -19.65
C SER A 495 -26.51 7.44 -19.17
N GLN A 496 -26.27 6.65 -18.12
CA GLN A 496 -24.94 6.13 -17.78
C GLN A 496 -24.75 4.73 -18.39
N PRO A 497 -23.51 4.33 -18.74
CA PRO A 497 -23.25 3.11 -19.49
C PRO A 497 -23.45 1.86 -18.63
N VAL A 498 -24.07 0.84 -19.23
CA VAL A 498 -24.57 -0.40 -18.61
C VAL A 498 -23.45 -1.39 -18.20
N ASN A 499 -22.17 -1.08 -18.42
CA ASN A 499 -21.07 -2.05 -18.31
C ASN A 499 -20.40 -2.18 -16.93
N GLU A 500 -20.62 -1.28 -15.96
CA GLU A 500 -20.01 -1.40 -14.63
C GLU A 500 -20.82 -2.29 -13.66
N MET A 501 -22.07 -2.63 -14.00
CA MET A 501 -23.04 -3.16 -13.03
C MET A 501 -23.08 -4.70 -12.92
N GLN A 502 -22.25 -5.43 -13.68
CA GLN A 502 -22.26 -6.90 -13.69
C GLN A 502 -21.07 -7.57 -12.98
N LEU A 503 -19.96 -6.87 -12.71
CA LEU A 503 -18.76 -7.51 -12.13
C LEU A 503 -18.89 -7.85 -10.63
N GLY A 504 -19.94 -7.38 -9.94
CA GLY A 504 -20.05 -7.41 -8.47
C GLY A 504 -21.21 -8.24 -7.90
N ARG A 505 -22.05 -8.91 -8.70
CA ARG A 505 -23.15 -9.75 -8.16
C ARG A 505 -22.59 -11.07 -7.64
N VAL A 506 -22.92 -11.42 -6.40
CA VAL A 506 -22.62 -12.70 -5.74
C VAL A 506 -23.86 -13.59 -5.82
N THR A 507 -23.69 -14.87 -6.16
CA THR A 507 -24.83 -15.80 -6.25
C THR A 507 -25.32 -16.20 -4.87
N ALA A 508 -26.60 -16.61 -4.76
CA ALA A 508 -27.17 -17.08 -3.50
C ALA A 508 -26.38 -18.26 -2.88
N LYS A 509 -25.83 -19.14 -3.72
CA LYS A 509 -24.99 -20.27 -3.27
C LYS A 509 -23.69 -19.79 -2.63
N GLU A 510 -22.96 -18.91 -3.32
CA GLU A 510 -21.69 -18.35 -2.83
C GLU A 510 -21.88 -17.54 -1.55
N LEU A 511 -22.99 -16.81 -1.43
CA LEU A 511 -23.33 -16.07 -0.22
C LEU A 511 -23.52 -17.01 0.97
N VAL A 512 -24.25 -18.11 0.78
CA VAL A 512 -24.48 -19.11 1.83
C VAL A 512 -23.19 -19.84 2.22
N GLU A 513 -22.33 -20.17 1.25
CA GLU A 513 -21.01 -20.74 1.51
C GLU A 513 -20.13 -19.78 2.31
N ALA A 514 -20.04 -18.51 1.93
CA ALA A 514 -19.28 -17.50 2.65
C ALA A 514 -19.82 -17.26 4.07
N VAL A 515 -21.14 -17.23 4.27
CA VAL A 515 -21.77 -17.12 5.59
C VAL A 515 -21.42 -18.34 6.45
N HIS A 516 -21.47 -19.54 5.89
CA HIS A 516 -21.08 -20.76 6.59
C HIS A 516 -19.61 -20.70 7.03
N GLU A 517 -18.68 -20.31 6.15
CA GLU A 517 -17.26 -20.16 6.48
C GLU A 517 -16.99 -19.11 7.58
N MET A 518 -17.71 -17.98 7.56
CA MET A 518 -17.59 -16.94 8.59
C MET A 518 -18.12 -17.41 9.94
N LEU A 519 -19.27 -18.10 9.96
CA LEU A 519 -19.88 -18.64 11.19
C LEU A 519 -19.02 -19.75 11.78
N SER A 520 -18.52 -20.67 10.96
CA SER A 520 -17.63 -21.74 11.42
C SER A 520 -16.30 -21.18 11.95
N ALA A 521 -15.77 -20.09 11.37
CA ALA A 521 -14.61 -19.39 11.91
C ALA A 521 -14.88 -18.74 13.28
N ALA A 522 -16.13 -18.36 13.55
CA ALA A 522 -16.59 -17.89 14.86
C ALA A 522 -16.97 -19.04 15.83
N GLY A 523 -16.76 -20.30 15.44
CA GLY A 523 -17.10 -21.49 16.24
C GLY A 523 -18.58 -21.89 16.20
N ILE A 524 -19.36 -21.31 15.30
CA ILE A 524 -20.79 -21.58 15.13
C ILE A 524 -20.98 -22.50 13.93
N ASN A 525 -21.49 -23.71 14.15
CA ASN A 525 -21.78 -24.63 13.06
C ASN A 525 -23.25 -24.49 12.62
N MET A 526 -23.47 -24.35 11.31
CA MET A 526 -24.83 -24.33 10.73
C MET A 526 -25.24 -25.74 10.34
N GLU A 527 -26.42 -26.19 10.78
CA GLU A 527 -27.01 -27.43 10.29
C GLU A 527 -27.28 -27.35 8.78
N LEU A 528 -27.07 -28.47 8.07
CA LEU A 528 -27.26 -28.58 6.62
C LEU A 528 -28.67 -28.17 6.17
N GLU A 529 -29.68 -28.43 7.01
CA GLU A 529 -31.06 -28.03 6.74
C GLU A 529 -31.19 -26.50 6.72
N ASN A 530 -30.63 -25.81 7.71
CA ASN A 530 -30.62 -24.34 7.77
C ASN A 530 -29.87 -23.71 6.60
N GLN A 531 -28.77 -24.35 6.15
CA GLN A 531 -28.04 -23.92 4.95
C GLN A 531 -28.90 -24.03 3.68
N SER A 532 -29.59 -25.17 3.51
CA SER A 532 -30.47 -25.40 2.36
C SER A 532 -31.67 -24.46 2.34
N LEU A 533 -32.27 -24.18 3.51
CA LEU A 533 -33.38 -23.25 3.67
C LEU A 533 -32.98 -21.82 3.36
N LEU A 534 -31.81 -21.38 3.83
CA LEU A 534 -31.28 -20.05 3.54
C LEU A 534 -31.03 -19.89 2.04
N GLN A 535 -30.40 -20.88 1.39
CA GLN A 535 -30.17 -20.86 -0.06
C GLN A 535 -31.47 -20.76 -0.84
N ARG A 536 -32.47 -21.60 -0.51
CA ARG A 536 -33.80 -21.61 -1.17
C ARG A 536 -34.53 -20.28 -0.99
N THR A 537 -34.46 -19.70 0.20
CA THR A 537 -35.10 -18.43 0.51
C THR A 537 -34.49 -17.29 -0.32
N LEU A 538 -33.17 -17.24 -0.43
CA LEU A 538 -32.46 -16.23 -1.23
C LEU A 538 -32.74 -16.36 -2.72
N THR A 539 -32.76 -17.59 -3.27
CA THR A 539 -33.11 -17.81 -4.68
C THR A 539 -34.54 -17.36 -4.98
N LEU A 540 -35.50 -17.69 -4.10
CA LEU A 540 -36.88 -17.25 -4.26
C LEU A 540 -37.03 -15.73 -4.16
N GLN A 541 -36.25 -15.07 -3.31
CA GLN A 541 -36.24 -13.60 -3.22
C GLN A 541 -35.69 -12.95 -4.50
N GLU A 542 -34.70 -13.55 -5.16
CA GLU A 542 -34.16 -13.07 -6.44
C GLU A 542 -35.20 -13.24 -7.55
N GLU A 543 -35.80 -14.44 -7.68
CA GLU A 543 -36.89 -14.71 -8.63
C GLU A 543 -38.09 -13.76 -8.45
N LEU A 544 -38.45 -13.47 -7.19
CA LEU A 544 -39.53 -12.53 -6.86
C LEU A 544 -39.19 -11.09 -7.28
N LYS A 545 -37.93 -10.67 -7.16
CA LYS A 545 -37.49 -9.34 -7.63
C LYS A 545 -37.57 -9.27 -9.15
N ASP A 546 -37.08 -10.28 -9.86
CA ASP A 546 -37.10 -10.32 -11.32
C ASP A 546 -38.54 -10.35 -11.86
N SER A 547 -39.41 -11.15 -11.24
CA SER A 547 -40.83 -11.18 -11.56
C SER A 547 -41.52 -9.83 -11.32
N LYS A 548 -41.20 -9.12 -10.22
CA LYS A 548 -41.71 -7.77 -9.95
C LYS A 548 -41.29 -6.76 -11.02
N VAL A 549 -40.04 -6.80 -11.46
CA VAL A 549 -39.53 -5.90 -12.51
C VAL A 549 -40.24 -6.19 -13.84
N ALA A 550 -40.38 -7.46 -14.21
CA ALA A 550 -41.12 -7.86 -15.41
C ALA A 550 -42.59 -7.39 -15.36
N PHE A 551 -43.25 -7.59 -14.22
CA PHE A 551 -44.63 -7.16 -14.01
C PHE A 551 -44.81 -5.63 -14.16
N LEU A 552 -43.90 -4.83 -13.58
CA LEU A 552 -43.95 -3.37 -13.73
C LEU A 552 -43.79 -2.92 -15.19
N LEU A 553 -42.89 -3.56 -15.93
CA LEU A 553 -42.69 -3.26 -17.35
C LEU A 553 -43.90 -3.64 -18.20
N GLU A 554 -44.54 -4.76 -17.89
CA GLU A 554 -45.81 -5.15 -18.52
C GLU A 554 -46.94 -4.19 -18.16
N GLN A 555 -47.00 -3.72 -16.92
CA GLN A 555 -47.98 -2.74 -16.47
C GLN A 555 -47.82 -1.40 -17.23
N GLU A 556 -46.60 -0.87 -17.33
CA GLU A 556 -46.34 0.35 -18.10
C GLU A 556 -46.74 0.20 -19.57
N ARG A 557 -46.47 -0.98 -20.15
CA ARG A 557 -46.86 -1.29 -21.53
C ARG A 557 -48.38 -1.33 -21.70
N ALA A 558 -49.08 -1.95 -20.76
CA ALA A 558 -50.54 -1.99 -20.76
C ALA A 558 -51.15 -0.59 -20.62
N GLU A 559 -50.61 0.24 -19.71
CA GLU A 559 -51.04 1.63 -19.53
C GLU A 559 -50.80 2.49 -20.77
N ALA A 560 -49.66 2.30 -21.46
CA ALA A 560 -49.36 2.97 -22.72
C ALA A 560 -50.37 2.57 -23.82
N SER A 561 -50.61 1.28 -24.00
CA SER A 561 -51.60 0.77 -24.96
C SER A 561 -53.03 1.23 -24.65
N MET A 562 -53.40 1.33 -23.36
CA MET A 562 -54.69 1.89 -22.96
C MET A 562 -54.82 3.37 -23.34
N LYS A 563 -53.80 4.19 -23.08
CA LYS A 563 -53.78 5.62 -23.47
C LYS A 563 -53.84 5.80 -25.00
N GLU A 564 -53.15 4.96 -25.76
CA GLU A 564 -53.24 4.96 -27.22
C GLU A 564 -54.64 4.61 -27.71
N ALA A 565 -55.28 3.60 -27.11
CA ALA A 565 -56.65 3.23 -27.45
C ALA A 565 -57.66 4.34 -27.10
N GLU A 566 -57.50 5.00 -25.95
CA GLU A 566 -58.33 6.13 -25.55
C GLU A 566 -58.15 7.35 -26.46
N THR A 567 -56.91 7.69 -26.82
CA THR A 567 -56.64 8.81 -27.75
C THR A 567 -57.22 8.52 -29.13
N ALA A 568 -57.03 7.32 -29.66
CA ALA A 568 -57.64 6.89 -30.93
C ALA A 568 -59.17 6.94 -30.88
N LYS A 569 -59.79 6.52 -29.76
CA LYS A 569 -61.24 6.62 -29.57
C LYS A 569 -61.71 8.09 -29.51
N SER A 570 -60.98 8.95 -28.83
CA SER A 570 -61.32 10.37 -28.67
C SER A 570 -61.25 11.17 -29.99
N GLN A 571 -60.34 10.80 -30.90
CA GLN A 571 -60.22 11.41 -32.22
C GLN A 571 -61.46 11.20 -33.09
N TRP A 572 -62.22 10.13 -32.84
CA TRP A 572 -63.47 9.84 -33.55
C TRP A 572 -64.71 10.43 -32.89
N LEU A 573 -64.58 11.12 -31.76
CA LEU A 573 -65.69 11.82 -31.12
C LEU A 573 -65.83 13.25 -31.64
N CYS A 574 -67.06 13.69 -31.87
CA CYS A 574 -67.35 15.04 -32.31
C CYS A 574 -66.93 16.05 -31.24
N GLN A 575 -65.98 16.92 -31.57
CA GLN A 575 -65.39 17.88 -30.63
C GLN A 575 -66.37 18.96 -30.10
N ILE A 576 -67.60 19.02 -30.63
CA ILE A 576 -68.65 19.94 -30.15
C ILE A 576 -69.47 19.33 -29.03
N CYS A 577 -69.93 18.07 -29.19
CA CYS A 577 -70.76 17.41 -28.18
C CYS A 577 -69.98 16.40 -27.31
N GLN A 578 -68.78 16.00 -27.74
CA GLN A 578 -67.90 15.01 -27.12
C GLN A 578 -68.57 13.67 -26.76
N THR A 579 -69.75 13.41 -27.35
CA THR A 579 -70.62 12.27 -26.99
C THR A 579 -70.86 11.35 -28.18
N LYS A 580 -71.04 11.91 -29.37
CA LYS A 580 -71.36 11.15 -30.59
C LYS A 580 -70.16 11.11 -31.53
N GLU A 581 -70.03 10.00 -32.24
CA GLU A 581 -68.97 9.83 -33.23
C GLU A 581 -69.13 10.82 -34.40
N VAL A 582 -68.01 11.12 -35.03
CA VAL A 582 -67.94 11.96 -36.22
C VAL A 582 -68.47 11.16 -37.42
N GLU A 583 -69.46 11.70 -38.12
CA GLU A 583 -70.12 11.03 -39.26
C GLU A 583 -70.12 11.89 -40.53
N VAL A 584 -69.75 13.16 -40.43
CA VAL A 584 -70.00 14.15 -41.48
C VAL A 584 -68.82 15.12 -41.61
N THR A 585 -68.43 15.43 -42.85
CA THR A 585 -67.42 16.44 -43.20
C THR A 585 -68.07 17.68 -43.81
N ILE A 586 -67.61 18.86 -43.42
CA ILE A 586 -68.03 20.17 -43.92
C ILE A 586 -67.24 20.54 -45.17
N VAL A 587 -67.92 20.93 -46.25
CA VAL A 587 -67.31 21.39 -47.50
C VAL A 587 -67.40 22.93 -47.60
N PRO A 588 -66.32 23.64 -47.99
CA PRO A 588 -65.05 23.12 -48.55
C PRO A 588 -63.94 22.83 -47.54
N CYS A 589 -64.11 23.15 -46.25
CA CYS A 589 -62.99 23.22 -45.32
C CYS A 589 -62.51 21.89 -44.70
N GLY A 590 -63.20 20.77 -44.96
CA GLY A 590 -62.76 19.43 -44.55
C GLY A 590 -62.92 19.10 -43.06
N HIS A 591 -63.45 20.01 -42.23
CA HIS A 591 -63.63 19.75 -40.81
C HIS A 591 -64.82 18.81 -40.55
N VAL A 592 -64.72 18.01 -39.50
CA VAL A 592 -65.62 16.87 -39.28
C VAL A 592 -66.46 17.03 -38.00
N LEU A 593 -67.73 16.61 -38.05
CA LEU A 593 -68.70 16.70 -36.96
C LEU A 593 -69.61 15.45 -36.90
N CYS A 594 -70.32 15.25 -35.79
CA CYS A 594 -71.43 14.31 -35.75
C CYS A 594 -72.62 14.87 -36.54
N ARG A 595 -73.50 13.99 -37.01
CA ARG A 595 -74.69 14.36 -37.79
C ARG A 595 -75.62 15.35 -37.08
N HIS A 596 -75.68 15.30 -35.75
CA HIS A 596 -76.53 16.22 -34.98
C HIS A 596 -75.94 17.64 -34.96
N CYS A 597 -74.68 17.79 -34.58
CA CYS A 597 -74.02 19.10 -34.51
C CYS A 597 -73.86 19.75 -35.90
N SER A 598 -73.70 18.97 -36.97
CA SER A 598 -73.59 19.51 -38.32
C SER A 598 -74.87 20.18 -38.81
N THR A 599 -76.05 19.71 -38.36
CA THR A 599 -77.35 20.30 -38.77
C THR A 599 -77.65 21.64 -38.10
N SER A 600 -76.96 21.95 -37.01
CA SER A 600 -77.22 23.16 -36.19
C SER A 600 -76.28 24.32 -36.51
N VAL A 601 -75.45 24.20 -37.56
CA VAL A 601 -74.40 25.19 -37.88
C VAL A 601 -74.44 25.60 -39.35
N SER A 602 -74.43 26.91 -39.61
CA SER A 602 -74.34 27.49 -40.96
C SER A 602 -72.91 27.87 -41.36
N ARG A 603 -72.00 27.95 -40.39
CA ARG A 603 -70.56 28.19 -40.55
C ARG A 603 -69.79 27.16 -39.73
N CYS A 604 -68.64 26.71 -40.23
CA CYS A 604 -67.80 25.73 -39.55
C CYS A 604 -67.37 26.25 -38.16
N PRO A 605 -67.63 25.53 -37.06
CA PRO A 605 -67.27 25.98 -35.71
C PRO A 605 -65.76 26.09 -35.48
N PHE A 606 -64.94 25.40 -36.25
CA PHE A 606 -63.48 25.41 -36.11
C PHE A 606 -62.80 26.52 -36.92
N CYS A 607 -63.21 26.73 -38.18
CA CYS A 607 -62.55 27.67 -39.09
C CYS A 607 -63.44 28.80 -39.63
N ARG A 608 -64.72 28.85 -39.21
CA ARG A 608 -65.70 29.92 -39.49
C ARG A 608 -66.05 30.13 -40.97
N LEU A 609 -65.55 29.28 -41.87
CA LEU A 609 -65.96 29.22 -43.28
C LEU A 609 -67.44 28.82 -43.42
N GLN A 610 -68.12 29.37 -44.42
CA GLN A 610 -69.52 29.06 -44.67
C GLN A 610 -69.69 27.62 -45.17
N VAL A 611 -70.72 26.92 -44.68
CA VAL A 611 -70.99 25.52 -45.04
C VAL A 611 -71.72 25.49 -46.38
N ASN A 612 -71.08 24.98 -47.43
CA ASN A 612 -71.71 24.83 -48.75
C ASN A 612 -72.57 23.57 -48.81
N ARG A 613 -72.03 22.46 -48.29
CA ARG A 613 -72.71 21.17 -48.16
C ARG A 613 -71.98 20.29 -47.14
N THR A 614 -72.65 19.25 -46.69
CA THR A 614 -72.11 18.25 -45.76
C THR A 614 -72.07 16.88 -46.42
N ILE A 615 -70.95 16.17 -46.32
CA ILE A 615 -70.76 14.83 -46.90
C ILE A 615 -70.62 13.82 -45.76
N ARG A 616 -71.33 12.69 -45.85
CA ARG A 616 -71.19 11.61 -44.86
C ARG A 616 -69.86 10.89 -45.04
N ILE A 617 -69.16 10.67 -43.94
CA ILE A 617 -67.95 9.87 -43.88
C ILE A 617 -68.21 8.60 -43.09
N PHE A 618 -67.51 7.53 -43.44
CA PHE A 618 -67.57 6.24 -42.75
C PHE A 618 -66.19 5.97 -42.15
N ARG A 619 -66.19 5.42 -40.94
CA ARG A 619 -64.96 4.93 -40.33
C ARG A 619 -64.46 3.73 -41.15
N PRO A 620 -63.17 3.69 -41.51
CA PRO A 620 -62.59 2.53 -42.17
C PRO A 620 -62.56 1.29 -41.27
#